data_AF-A0A2G6HCJ6-F1
#
_entry.id   AF-A0A2G6HCJ6-F1
#
_cell.length_a   1.000
_cell.length_b   1.000
_cell.length_c   1.000
_cell.angle_alpha   90.00
_cell.angle_beta   90.00
_cell.angle_gamma   90.00
#
_symmetry.space_group_name_H-M   'P 1'
#
loop_
_entity.id
_entity.type
_entity.pdbx_description
1 polymer ?
#
loop_
_entity_poly.entity_id
_entity_poly.type
_entity_poly.pdbx_seq_one_letter_code
_entity_poly.pdbx_strand_id
1 'polypeptide(L)'
;MSTRIGQAISRTRSDSGYRLVLPDEIGRALRAHRRLLGLSRDEYAARRGWSTAWVVALETNAGQLTLVEVMAALESTPFRLYLGSAPSCPASQDAQQSSVLLPLRATA
;
A
#
# COMPACT_ATOMS: atom_id res chain seq x y z
N MET A 1 -9.41 -24.43 -22.21
CA MET A 1 -10.27 -23.22 -22.13
C MET A 1 -9.94 -22.53 -20.83
N SER A 2 -9.21 -21.41 -20.88
CA SER A 2 -8.65 -20.73 -19.69
C SER A 2 -9.27 -19.34 -19.59
N THR A 3 -10.15 -19.15 -18.61
CA THR A 3 -10.90 -17.91 -18.40
C THR A 3 -10.00 -16.87 -17.74
N ARG A 4 -9.59 -15.85 -18.50
CA ARG A 4 -8.98 -14.64 -17.96
C ARG A 4 -10.09 -13.75 -17.40
N ILE A 5 -10.17 -13.63 -16.07
CA ILE A 5 -11.04 -12.66 -15.41
C ILE A 5 -10.34 -11.30 -15.47
N GLY A 6 -10.88 -10.42 -16.32
CA GLY A 6 -10.45 -9.05 -16.47
C GLY A 6 -11.04 -8.15 -15.38
N GLN A 7 -10.12 -7.38 -14.76
CA GLN A 7 -10.25 -6.02 -14.22
C GLN A 7 -11.48 -5.60 -13.39
N ALA A 8 -11.17 -5.14 -12.17
CA ALA A 8 -11.76 -3.94 -11.59
C ALA A 8 -10.68 -3.21 -10.77
N ILE A 9 -10.09 -2.16 -11.31
CA ILE A 9 -9.20 -1.27 -10.55
C ILE A 9 -9.98 0.01 -10.26
N SER A 10 -10.70 0.01 -9.15
CA SER A 10 -11.33 1.21 -8.60
C SER A 10 -10.23 2.18 -8.15
N ARG A 11 -9.99 3.23 -8.92
CA ARG A 11 -9.18 4.38 -8.48
C ARG A 11 -10.05 5.31 -7.65
N THR A 12 -10.13 5.07 -6.33
CA THR A 12 -10.64 6.09 -5.41
C THR A 12 -9.49 7.01 -5.02
N ARG A 13 -9.55 8.25 -5.53
CA ARG A 13 -8.71 9.35 -5.11
C ARG A 13 -9.32 9.97 -3.85
N SER A 14 -8.81 9.66 -2.67
CA SER A 14 -9.23 10.27 -1.40
C SER A 14 -8.12 11.15 -0.86
N ASP A 15 -8.20 12.44 -1.19
CA ASP A 15 -7.55 13.48 -0.41
C ASP A 15 -8.06 13.38 1.05
N SER A 16 -7.17 13.41 2.05
CA SER A 16 -7.37 13.02 3.48
C SER A 16 -7.35 11.50 3.81
N GLY A 17 -6.36 11.08 4.62
CA GLY A 17 -6.31 9.71 5.21
C GLY A 17 -5.93 8.58 4.24
N TYR A 18 -4.86 8.73 3.45
CA TYR A 18 -4.45 7.67 2.51
C TYR A 18 -3.94 6.42 3.25
N ARG A 19 -4.80 5.41 3.35
CA ARG A 19 -4.41 4.04 3.66
C ARG A 19 -3.57 3.52 2.49
N LEU A 20 -2.25 3.57 2.64
CA LEU A 20 -1.33 2.97 1.68
C LEU A 20 -1.58 1.46 1.67
N VAL A 21 -1.87 0.90 0.50
CA VAL A 21 -2.01 -0.54 0.36
C VAL A 21 -0.61 -1.12 0.23
N LEU A 22 -0.36 -2.28 0.85
CA LEU A 22 0.93 -2.97 0.86
C LEU A 22 1.68 -2.98 -0.50
N PRO A 23 1.01 -3.18 -1.67
CA PRO A 23 1.66 -3.06 -2.98
C PRO A 23 2.36 -1.73 -3.24
N ASP A 24 1.77 -0.61 -2.82
CA ASP A 24 2.34 0.72 -3.04
C ASP A 24 3.58 0.94 -2.17
N GLU A 25 3.59 0.37 -0.96
CA GLU A 25 4.74 0.41 -0.05
C GLU A 25 5.91 -0.42 -0.58
N ILE A 26 5.64 -1.61 -1.13
CA ILE A 26 6.65 -2.45 -1.78
C ILE A 26 7.28 -1.69 -2.96
N GLY A 27 6.45 -1.13 -3.85
CA GLY A 27 6.94 -0.38 -4.99
C GLY A 27 7.77 0.86 -4.58
N ARG A 28 7.39 1.53 -3.48
CA ARG A 28 8.19 2.62 -2.90
C ARG A 28 9.52 2.13 -2.33
N ALA A 29 9.54 1.03 -1.58
CA ALA A 29 10.76 0.48 -0.99
C ALA A 29 11.79 0.11 -2.07
N LEU A 30 11.36 -0.57 -3.13
CA LEU A 30 12.25 -0.96 -4.23
C LEU A 30 12.75 0.25 -5.02
N ARG A 31 11.88 1.24 -5.28
CA ARG A 31 12.28 2.50 -5.92
C ARG A 31 13.26 3.29 -5.07
N ALA A 32 13.07 3.31 -3.75
CA ALA A 32 13.98 3.95 -2.80
C ALA A 32 15.34 3.25 -2.82
N HIS A 33 15.38 1.92 -2.77
CA HIS A 33 16.62 1.15 -2.85
C HIS A 33 17.39 1.46 -4.14
N ARG A 34 16.72 1.41 -5.29
CA ARG A 34 17.36 1.74 -6.57
C ARG A 34 17.92 3.16 -6.59
N ARG A 35 17.16 4.15 -6.09
CA ARG A 35 17.60 5.54 -6.01
C ARG A 35 18.78 5.74 -5.07
N LEU A 36 18.83 5.03 -3.94
CA LEU A 36 19.97 5.04 -3.02
C LEU A 36 21.26 4.56 -3.70
N LEU A 37 21.15 3.62 -4.64
CA LEU A 37 22.29 3.12 -5.43
C LEU A 37 22.63 4.02 -6.62
N GLY A 38 21.85 5.06 -6.91
CA GLY A 38 22.04 5.94 -8.07
C GLY A 38 21.77 5.27 -9.42
N LEU A 39 21.04 4.15 -9.45
CA LEU A 39 20.86 3.34 -10.66
C LEU A 39 19.58 3.71 -11.44
N SER A 40 19.67 3.68 -12.76
CA SER A 40 18.50 3.59 -13.64
C SER A 40 17.79 2.24 -13.48
N ARG A 41 16.61 2.09 -14.08
CA ARG A 41 15.87 0.81 -14.01
C ARG A 41 16.60 -0.31 -14.74
N ASP A 42 17.20 -0.01 -15.89
CA ASP A 42 17.93 -0.98 -16.70
C ASP A 42 19.19 -1.46 -15.96
N GLU A 43 19.96 -0.53 -15.37
CA GLU A 43 21.15 -0.88 -14.59
C GLU A 43 20.78 -1.68 -13.33
N TYR A 44 19.69 -1.30 -12.66
CA TYR A 44 19.20 -2.04 -11.49
C TYR A 44 18.73 -3.44 -11.87
N ALA A 45 18.05 -3.61 -13.00
CA ALA A 45 17.64 -4.90 -13.54
C ALA A 45 18.86 -5.77 -13.89
N ALA A 46 19.81 -5.23 -14.63
CA ALA A 46 21.05 -5.91 -15.02
C ALA A 46 21.84 -6.36 -13.78
N ARG A 47 21.99 -5.49 -12.78
CA ARG A 47 22.69 -5.82 -11.52
C ARG A 47 22.03 -6.97 -10.75
N ARG A 48 20.74 -7.19 -10.95
CA ARG A 48 19.94 -8.21 -10.25
C ARG A 48 19.68 -9.45 -11.09
N GLY A 49 20.13 -9.48 -12.35
CA GLY A 49 19.81 -10.56 -13.29
C GLY A 49 18.31 -10.60 -13.65
N TRP A 50 17.63 -9.46 -13.61
CA TRP A 50 16.20 -9.34 -13.91
C TRP A 50 15.97 -8.64 -15.24
N SER A 51 14.75 -8.76 -15.78
CA SER A 51 14.32 -7.93 -16.90
C SER A 51 13.87 -6.55 -16.39
N THR A 52 14.04 -5.52 -17.22
CA THR A 52 13.54 -4.17 -16.90
C THR A 52 12.02 -4.17 -16.71
N ALA A 53 11.29 -4.95 -17.50
CA ALA A 53 9.84 -5.09 -17.37
C ALA A 53 9.44 -5.60 -15.98
N TRP A 54 10.23 -6.52 -15.42
CA TRP A 54 10.02 -7.00 -14.06
C TRP A 54 10.24 -5.92 -13.00
N VAL A 55 11.30 -5.12 -13.14
CA VAL A 55 11.55 -3.97 -12.24
C VAL A 55 10.41 -2.94 -12.33
N VAL A 56 9.88 -2.69 -13.53
CA VAL A 56 8.73 -1.80 -13.69
C VAL A 56 7.49 -2.37 -13.01
N ALA A 57 7.19 -3.66 -13.18
CA ALA A 57 6.07 -4.31 -12.51
C ALA A 57 6.20 -4.23 -10.98
N LEU A 58 7.39 -4.50 -10.44
CA LEU A 58 7.69 -4.36 -9.01
C LEU A 58 7.51 -2.94 -8.49
N GLU A 59 7.96 -1.93 -9.24
CA GLU A 59 7.88 -0.52 -8.80
C GLU A 59 6.48 0.10 -8.97
N THR A 60 5.62 -0.43 -9.83
CA THR A 60 4.36 0.24 -10.23
C THR A 60 3.12 -0.59 -9.98
N ASN A 61 3.24 -1.92 -9.89
CA ASN A 61 2.12 -2.84 -9.81
C ASN A 61 2.46 -4.10 -9.01
N ALA A 62 3.06 -3.92 -7.83
CA ALA A 62 3.44 -5.03 -6.96
C ALA A 62 2.23 -5.87 -6.50
N GLY A 63 1.00 -5.37 -6.65
CA GLY A 63 -0.24 -6.07 -6.25
C GLY A 63 -0.61 -7.25 -7.14
N GLN A 64 0.02 -7.37 -8.31
CA GLN A 64 -0.12 -8.54 -9.19
C GLN A 64 0.93 -9.62 -8.90
N LEU A 65 1.82 -9.39 -7.94
CA LEU A 65 2.89 -10.30 -7.60
C LEU A 65 2.50 -11.19 -6.42
N THR A 66 3.01 -12.40 -6.43
CA THR A 66 2.90 -13.33 -5.31
C THR A 66 3.77 -12.86 -4.14
N LEU A 67 3.43 -13.29 -2.92
CA LEU A 67 4.24 -13.00 -1.74
C LEU A 67 5.68 -13.51 -1.90
N VAL A 68 5.87 -14.67 -2.54
CA VAL A 68 7.19 -15.26 -2.79
C VAL A 68 8.05 -14.34 -3.67
N GLU A 69 7.48 -13.81 -4.75
CA GLU A 69 8.16 -12.87 -5.65
C GLU A 69 8.53 -11.56 -4.94
N VAL A 70 7.64 -11.05 -4.09
CA VAL A 70 7.90 -9.85 -3.27
C VAL A 70 9.04 -10.11 -2.28
N MET A 71 9.01 -11.24 -1.58
CA MET A 71 10.06 -11.61 -0.63
C MET A 71 11.42 -11.74 -1.31
N ALA A 72 11.48 -12.45 -2.45
CA ALA A 72 12.69 -12.56 -3.27
C ALA A 72 13.19 -11.19 -3.75
N ALA A 73 12.28 -10.28 -4.08
CA ALA A 73 12.65 -8.93 -4.49
C ALA A 73 13.24 -8.09 -3.35
N LEU A 74 12.85 -8.35 -2.10
CA LEU A 74 13.32 -7.60 -0.92
C LEU A 74 14.59 -8.18 -0.29
N GLU A 75 14.93 -9.44 -0.56
CA GLU A 75 16.03 -10.17 0.09
C GLU A 75 17.38 -9.45 0.03
N SER A 76 17.72 -8.89 -1.13
CA SER A 76 18.95 -8.13 -1.36
C SER A 76 18.74 -6.61 -1.25
N THR A 77 17.85 -6.21 -0.36
CA THR A 77 17.59 -4.80 -0.01
C THR A 77 17.66 -4.65 1.52
N PRO A 78 17.84 -3.43 2.05
CA PRO A 78 17.76 -3.19 3.49
C PRO A 78 16.31 -3.24 4.03
N PHE A 79 15.31 -3.40 3.17
CA PHE A 79 13.91 -3.42 3.55
C PHE A 79 13.46 -4.84 3.95
N ARG A 80 12.47 -4.91 4.85
CA ARG A 80 11.91 -6.16 5.38
C ARG A 80 10.40 -6.04 5.48
N LEU A 81 9.69 -7.16 5.28
CA LEU A 81 8.26 -7.25 5.55
C LEU A 81 8.05 -7.60 7.02
N TYR A 82 7.11 -6.91 7.65
CA TYR A 82 6.65 -7.21 9.00
C TYR A 82 5.15 -7.43 8.97
N LEU A 83 4.71 -8.50 9.64
CA LEU A 83 3.30 -8.75 9.90
C LEU A 83 2.99 -8.22 11.31
N GLY A 84 2.05 -7.30 11.40
CA GLY A 84 1.61 -6.75 12.68
C GLY A 84 0.15 -6.34 12.63
N SER A 85 -0.48 -6.25 13.78
CA SER A 85 -1.77 -5.59 13.90
C SER A 85 -1.55 -4.08 13.82
N ALA A 86 -2.11 -3.45 12.80
CA ALA A 86 -2.34 -2.01 12.87
C ALA A 86 -3.38 -1.79 13.98
N PRO A 87 -3.15 -0.90 14.96
CA PRO A 87 -4.25 -0.47 15.81
C PRO A 87 -5.31 0.08 14.86
N SER A 88 -6.51 -0.48 14.93
CA SER A 88 -7.67 0.11 14.26
C SER A 88 -7.73 1.55 14.72
N CYS A 89 -7.49 2.50 13.82
CA CYS A 89 -7.75 3.89 14.08
C CYS A 89 -9.18 3.95 14.63
N PRO A 90 -9.40 4.39 15.89
CA PRO A 90 -10.75 4.54 16.38
C PRO A 90 -11.38 5.59 15.47
N ALA A 91 -12.21 5.14 14.53
CA ALA A 91 -13.01 6.02 13.71
C ALA A 91 -13.80 6.86 14.70
N SER A 92 -13.56 8.17 14.71
CA SER A 92 -14.13 9.16 15.62
C SER A 92 -15.54 8.79 16.07
N GLN A 93 -15.68 8.14 17.22
CA GLN A 93 -16.98 7.80 17.82
C GLN A 93 -17.64 9.04 18.46
N ASP A 94 -17.01 10.21 18.36
CA ASP A 94 -17.47 11.45 18.99
C ASP A 94 -18.60 12.17 18.22
N ALA A 95 -19.06 11.65 17.08
CA ALA A 95 -20.13 12.31 16.31
C ALA A 95 -21.57 11.94 16.75
N GLN A 96 -21.77 10.99 17.68
CA GLN A 96 -23.12 10.50 18.04
C GLN A 96 -23.61 10.82 19.47
N GLN A 97 -22.89 11.62 20.27
CA GLN A 97 -23.34 12.04 21.60
C GLN A 97 -23.94 13.45 21.70
N SER A 98 -24.28 14.09 20.56
CA SER A 98 -24.99 15.39 20.57
C SER A 98 -26.45 15.25 20.13
N SER A 99 -27.26 14.51 20.89
CA SER A 99 -28.73 14.65 20.90
C SER A 99 -29.33 13.93 22.10
N VAL A 100 -29.08 14.47 23.30
CA VAL A 100 -30.06 14.35 24.39
C VAL A 100 -30.54 15.76 24.71
N LEU A 101 -31.54 16.20 23.95
CA LEU A 101 -32.35 17.36 24.27
C LEU A 101 -33.12 17.03 25.57
N LEU A 102 -32.61 17.51 26.70
CA LEU A 102 -33.36 17.57 27.96
C LEU A 102 -34.54 18.53 27.76
N PRO A 103 -35.81 18.13 27.99
CA PRO A 103 -36.88 19.10 28.09
C PRO A 103 -36.67 19.90 29.39
N LEU A 104 -36.51 21.22 29.24
CA LEU A 104 -36.59 22.17 30.36
C LEU A 104 -37.90 21.92 31.11
N ARG A 105 -37.83 21.37 32.32
CA ARG A 105 -38.96 21.39 33.24
C ARG A 105 -39.15 22.82 33.72
N ALA A 106 -40.23 23.44 33.26
CA ALA A 106 -40.75 24.67 33.84
C ALA A 106 -41.15 24.39 35.30
N THR A 107 -40.50 25.10 36.20
CA THR A 107 -40.89 25.25 37.60
C THR A 107 -42.22 26.00 37.69
N ALA A 108 -43.15 25.46 38.48
CA ALA A 108 -44.33 26.17 39.01
C ALA A 108 -44.33 25.99 40.53
#